data_AF-A0A399XYM2-F1
#
_entry.id   AF-A0A399XYM2-F1
#
_cell.length_a   1.000
_cell.length_b   1.000
_cell.length_c   1.000
_cell.angle_alpha   90.00
_cell.angle_beta   90.00
_cell.angle_gamma   90.00
#
_symmetry.space_group_name_H-M   'P 1'
#
loop_
_entity.id
_entity.type
_entity.pdbx_description
1 polymer ?
#
loop_
_entity_poly.entity_id
_entity_poly.type
_entity_poly.pdbx_seq_one_letter_code
_entity_poly.pdbx_strand_id
1 'polypeptide(L)'
;MRAALRRVLPRRKVFASPGRRGGLRGTMAGVVGCSAVIALGAVGLAGAALDGDDVVETIPSGDDSVPPSTTSPPSTTTTAPTTTTTAPTTTTTPPPPTLPVVHRIETADPVVFITIDDGSHVAPDLYGFLRSQGLPTTGFLIGWPLDTNPDLWRGFVAAGGNIQNHSENHLHLTTLPREQQQREICGNADRIQHHFGIRPTLFRPPYGEYDDNIRRIAESCGHTALIHWSAEVAAGRIHYAASDRLRPGDIVLLHFEPGLVWDLQVLLDQMRSQGLSAGNLQQYLPASPAGL
;
A
#
# COMPACT_ATOMS: atom_id res chain seq x y z
N MET A 1 -50.02 13.90 23.23
CA MET A 1 -49.87 14.64 21.95
C MET A 1 -48.55 15.40 21.95
N ARG A 2 -47.48 14.85 21.35
CA ARG A 2 -46.28 15.60 20.96
C ARG A 2 -45.80 15.04 19.62
N ALA A 3 -45.90 15.84 18.57
CA ALA A 3 -45.56 15.50 17.20
C ALA A 3 -44.04 15.64 16.98
N ALA A 4 -43.41 14.61 16.43
CA ALA A 4 -42.03 14.63 15.99
C ALA A 4 -41.95 15.17 14.55
N LEU A 5 -41.38 16.36 14.37
CA LEU A 5 -41.03 16.89 13.05
C LEU A 5 -39.81 16.11 12.51
N ARG A 6 -40.02 15.28 11.50
CA ARG A 6 -38.94 14.74 10.65
C ARG A 6 -38.50 15.84 9.69
N ARG A 7 -37.26 16.33 9.84
CA ARG A 7 -36.62 17.17 8.82
C ARG A 7 -36.20 16.28 7.65
N VAL A 8 -36.82 16.51 6.49
CA VAL A 8 -36.41 15.95 5.20
C VAL A 8 -35.27 16.84 4.67
N LEU A 9 -34.07 16.28 4.51
CA LEU A 9 -32.95 16.92 3.81
C LEU A 9 -33.15 16.75 2.29
N PRO A 10 -32.85 17.77 1.47
CA PRO A 10 -33.04 17.68 0.02
C PRO A 10 -31.94 16.85 -0.65
N ARG A 11 -32.34 15.95 -1.55
CA ARG A 11 -31.46 15.23 -2.48
C ARG A 11 -30.68 16.22 -3.34
N ARG A 12 -29.34 16.19 -3.29
CA ARG A 12 -28.49 16.95 -4.22
C ARG A 12 -28.55 16.30 -5.60
N LYS A 13 -28.76 17.14 -6.61
CA LYS A 13 -28.85 16.76 -8.03
C LYS A 13 -27.49 16.28 -8.54
N VAL A 14 -27.49 15.10 -9.15
CA VAL A 14 -26.42 14.62 -10.03
C VAL A 14 -26.40 15.52 -11.27
N PHE A 15 -25.27 16.17 -11.54
CA PHE A 15 -25.05 16.92 -12.77
C PHE A 15 -24.62 15.95 -13.87
N ALA A 16 -25.51 15.70 -14.83
CA ALA A 16 -25.15 15.09 -16.11
C ALA A 16 -24.62 16.20 -17.04
N SER A 17 -23.42 16.01 -17.59
CA SER A 17 -22.84 16.92 -18.59
C SER A 17 -23.38 16.57 -19.99
N PRO A 18 -23.82 17.54 -20.82
CA PRO A 18 -24.33 17.24 -22.15
C PRO A 18 -23.18 17.05 -23.15
N GLY A 19 -23.25 15.95 -23.91
CA GLY A 19 -22.32 15.62 -24.98
C GLY A 19 -22.38 16.60 -26.15
N ARG A 20 -21.23 16.87 -26.75
CA ARG A 20 -21.11 17.65 -27.98
C ARG A 20 -20.57 16.76 -29.10
N ARG A 21 -21.46 16.43 -30.05
CA ARG A 21 -21.09 15.95 -31.39
C ARG A 21 -20.76 17.17 -32.26
N GLY A 22 -19.73 17.04 -33.10
CA GLY A 22 -19.45 18.00 -34.15
C GLY A 22 -18.15 17.63 -34.86
N GLY A 23 -18.26 16.90 -35.97
CA GLY A 23 -17.13 16.62 -36.84
C GLY A 23 -16.76 17.82 -37.71
N LEU A 24 -15.50 17.89 -38.13
CA LEU A 24 -15.12 18.60 -39.34
C LEU A 24 -13.90 17.93 -39.96
N ARG A 25 -14.06 17.54 -41.23
CA ARG A 25 -12.98 17.16 -42.14
C ARG A 25 -12.14 18.39 -42.49
N GLY A 26 -10.83 18.22 -42.59
CA GLY A 26 -9.92 19.22 -43.14
C GLY A 26 -8.54 18.62 -43.39
N THR A 27 -8.25 18.32 -44.65
CA THR A 27 -6.95 17.95 -45.21
C THR A 27 -5.96 19.12 -45.15
N MET A 28 -4.67 18.85 -44.90
CA MET A 28 -3.54 19.55 -45.53
C MET A 28 -2.22 18.81 -45.24
N ALA A 29 -1.43 18.69 -46.30
CA ALA A 29 -0.12 18.07 -46.35
C ALA A 29 0.96 18.92 -45.68
N GLY A 30 2.04 18.29 -45.21
CA GLY A 30 3.21 18.97 -44.67
C GLY A 30 4.33 17.98 -44.35
N VAL A 31 5.28 17.87 -45.27
CA VAL A 31 6.50 17.05 -45.26
C VAL A 31 7.45 17.50 -44.15
N VAL A 32 7.99 16.57 -43.36
CA VAL A 32 9.31 16.70 -42.72
C VAL A 32 10.02 15.35 -42.78
N GLY A 33 11.18 15.35 -43.43
CA GLY A 33 12.03 14.18 -43.66
C GLY A 33 12.66 13.63 -42.40
N CYS A 34 12.80 12.31 -42.36
CA CYS A 34 13.62 11.58 -41.40
C CYS A 34 14.66 10.78 -42.18
N SER A 35 15.89 11.26 -42.18
CA SER A 35 17.07 10.45 -42.48
C SER A 35 17.60 9.92 -41.16
N ALA A 36 17.51 8.61 -40.93
CA ALA A 36 18.28 7.94 -39.89
C ALA A 36 18.76 6.59 -40.43
N VAL A 37 20.08 6.49 -40.50
CA VAL A 37 20.88 5.39 -41.00
C VAL A 37 20.81 4.24 -40.00
N ILE A 38 20.39 3.04 -40.43
CA ILE A 38 20.50 1.81 -39.64
C ILE A 38 21.78 1.09 -40.09
N ALA A 39 22.80 1.11 -39.23
CA ALA A 39 23.99 0.29 -39.37
C ALA A 39 23.69 -1.13 -38.84
N LEU A 40 23.83 -2.12 -39.72
CA LEU A 40 23.96 -3.54 -39.37
C LEU A 40 25.32 -3.75 -38.68
N GLY A 41 25.33 -4.35 -37.49
CA GLY A 41 26.53 -4.82 -36.80
C GLY A 41 26.30 -6.21 -36.22
N ALA A 42 27.01 -7.18 -36.79
CA ALA A 42 26.84 -8.61 -36.58
C ALA A 42 27.36 -9.11 -35.22
N VAL A 43 26.69 -10.14 -34.70
CA VAL A 43 27.14 -11.00 -33.60
C VAL A 43 28.30 -11.87 -34.10
N GLY A 44 29.43 -11.85 -33.40
CA GLY A 44 30.56 -12.76 -33.60
C GLY A 44 30.92 -13.46 -32.28
N LEU A 45 30.80 -14.78 -32.27
CA LEU A 45 31.38 -15.68 -31.27
C LEU A 45 32.79 -16.12 -31.69
N ALA A 46 33.76 -16.02 -30.77
CA ALA A 46 34.97 -16.84 -30.58
C ALA A 46 35.78 -16.13 -29.47
N GLY A 47 36.30 -16.72 -28.38
CA GLY A 47 36.86 -18.05 -28.19
C GLY A 47 38.39 -17.95 -28.15
N ALA A 48 39.01 -17.81 -26.97
CA ALA A 48 40.38 -18.27 -26.65
C ALA A 48 40.76 -17.94 -25.19
N ALA A 49 41.45 -18.89 -24.56
CA ALA A 49 41.99 -18.88 -23.21
C ALA A 49 43.44 -18.36 -23.14
N LEU A 50 44.11 -18.62 -22.00
CA LEU A 50 45.50 -18.33 -21.57
C LEU A 50 45.62 -16.96 -20.86
N ASP A 51 46.21 -16.74 -19.69
CA ASP A 51 47.14 -17.40 -18.74
C ASP A 51 46.69 -16.94 -17.32
N GLY A 52 46.79 -17.68 -16.22
CA GLY A 52 48.01 -18.22 -15.64
C GLY A 52 48.63 -17.20 -14.66
N ASP A 53 48.21 -17.19 -13.38
CA ASP A 53 49.14 -16.98 -12.27
C ASP A 53 48.56 -17.38 -10.90
N ASP A 54 49.42 -18.09 -10.18
CA ASP A 54 49.31 -18.80 -8.91
C ASP A 54 49.38 -17.84 -7.71
N VAL A 55 48.56 -18.03 -6.67
CA VAL A 55 49.04 -18.02 -5.27
C VAL A 55 48.13 -18.91 -4.42
N VAL A 56 48.69 -20.08 -4.07
CA VAL A 56 48.20 -21.01 -3.05
C VAL A 56 48.63 -20.50 -1.66
N GLU A 57 47.69 -20.38 -0.72
CA GLU A 57 48.00 -20.34 0.71
C GLU A 57 47.39 -21.58 1.40
N THR A 58 48.29 -22.40 1.91
CA THR A 58 48.09 -23.70 2.54
C THR A 58 47.64 -23.55 3.99
N ILE A 59 46.54 -24.21 4.38
CA ILE A 59 46.19 -24.46 5.79
C ILE A 59 46.24 -25.97 6.05
N PRO A 60 46.92 -26.44 7.11
CA PRO A 60 47.22 -27.87 7.26
C PRO A 60 46.05 -28.66 7.85
N SER A 61 45.87 -29.87 7.32
CA SER A 61 45.07 -30.94 7.89
C SER A 61 45.76 -31.54 9.12
N GLY A 62 44.99 -31.73 10.19
CA GLY A 62 45.33 -32.58 11.32
C GLY A 62 44.13 -33.45 11.65
N ASP A 63 44.20 -34.72 11.25
CA ASP A 63 43.34 -35.82 11.68
C ASP A 63 43.86 -36.32 13.03
N ASP A 64 42.98 -36.59 14.00
CA ASP A 64 43.09 -37.78 14.85
C ASP A 64 41.97 -37.90 15.91
N SER A 65 41.30 -39.05 15.85
CA SER A 65 41.01 -39.93 16.99
C SER A 65 39.80 -39.67 17.92
N VAL A 66 38.80 -40.54 17.76
CA VAL A 66 37.72 -40.95 18.70
C VAL A 66 38.28 -41.80 19.86
N PRO A 67 37.84 -41.66 21.13
CA PRO A 67 37.03 -42.72 21.80
C PRO A 67 36.09 -42.18 22.94
N PRO A 68 35.53 -43.00 23.86
CA PRO A 68 34.17 -43.55 23.79
C PRO A 68 33.20 -43.05 24.90
N SER A 69 31.97 -43.53 24.80
CA SER A 69 30.81 -43.34 25.68
C SER A 69 31.09 -43.54 27.19
N THR A 70 30.50 -42.67 28.02
CA THR A 70 30.31 -42.90 29.46
C THR A 70 28.91 -42.46 29.91
N THR A 71 28.09 -43.48 30.17
CA THR A 71 27.16 -43.71 31.28
C THR A 71 26.43 -42.53 31.95
N SER A 72 25.11 -42.51 31.80
CA SER A 72 24.15 -41.73 32.60
C SER A 72 24.05 -42.22 34.06
N PRO A 73 23.80 -41.33 35.04
CA PRO A 73 23.45 -41.73 36.41
C PRO A 73 21.95 -42.08 36.54
N PRO A 74 21.55 -42.90 37.52
CA PRO A 74 20.15 -43.31 37.70
C PRO A 74 19.30 -42.19 38.33
N SER A 75 18.12 -41.96 37.76
CA SER A 75 17.07 -41.14 38.36
C SER A 75 16.43 -41.87 39.53
N THR A 76 16.58 -41.34 40.73
CA THR A 76 15.83 -41.76 41.92
C THR A 76 14.42 -41.18 41.88
N THR A 77 13.42 -42.05 41.77
CA THR A 77 12.00 -41.70 41.89
C THR A 77 11.67 -41.48 43.37
N THR A 78 11.46 -40.23 43.78
CA THR A 78 10.84 -39.90 45.08
C THR A 78 9.47 -39.32 44.81
N THR A 79 8.43 -40.07 45.16
CA THR A 79 7.03 -39.68 45.08
C THR A 79 6.69 -38.72 46.22
N ALA A 80 6.50 -37.44 45.93
CA ALA A 80 5.93 -36.46 46.86
C ALA A 80 4.41 -36.38 46.68
N PRO A 81 3.61 -36.22 47.75
CA PRO A 81 2.16 -36.21 47.68
C PRO A 81 1.64 -34.94 47.02
N THR A 82 0.73 -35.11 46.06
CA THR A 82 0.03 -34.05 45.35
C THR A 82 -0.98 -33.36 46.27
N THR A 83 -0.66 -32.17 46.75
CA THR A 83 -1.67 -31.22 47.25
C THR A 83 -2.27 -30.47 46.07
N THR A 84 -3.53 -30.77 45.76
CA THR A 84 -4.34 -30.07 44.76
C THR A 84 -4.68 -28.65 45.27
N THR A 85 -3.83 -27.68 44.97
CA THR A 85 -4.15 -26.26 45.13
C THR A 85 -4.88 -25.80 43.88
N THR A 86 -6.17 -25.54 43.99
CA THR A 86 -6.98 -24.92 42.93
C THR A 86 -6.46 -23.50 42.69
N ALA A 87 -5.82 -23.27 41.54
CA ALA A 87 -5.39 -21.95 41.12
C ALA A 87 -6.62 -21.05 40.86
N PRO A 88 -6.60 -19.78 41.27
CA PRO A 88 -7.68 -18.85 40.98
C PRO A 88 -7.78 -18.63 39.47
N THR A 89 -8.99 -18.80 38.93
CA THR A 89 -9.30 -18.46 37.54
C THR A 89 -9.11 -16.97 37.33
N THR A 90 -7.97 -16.57 36.75
CA THR A 90 -7.79 -15.21 36.23
C THR A 90 -8.81 -15.01 35.13
N THR A 91 -9.82 -14.19 35.42
CA THR A 91 -10.73 -13.66 34.41
C THR A 91 -9.91 -12.69 33.56
N THR A 92 -9.37 -13.19 32.45
CA THR A 92 -8.61 -12.37 31.49
C THR A 92 -9.61 -11.47 30.77
N THR A 93 -9.69 -10.20 31.18
CA THR A 93 -10.37 -9.17 30.39
C THR A 93 -9.77 -9.17 28.98
N PRO A 94 -10.57 -9.29 27.91
CA PRO A 94 -10.06 -9.25 26.55
C PRO A 94 -9.29 -7.94 26.33
N PRO A 95 -8.16 -7.98 25.60
CA PRO A 95 -7.40 -6.77 25.29
C PRO A 95 -8.31 -5.76 24.58
N PRO A 96 -8.09 -4.45 24.78
CA PRO A 96 -8.89 -3.42 24.13
C PRO A 96 -8.85 -3.61 22.60
N PRO A 97 -9.94 -3.25 21.90
CA PRO A 97 -10.00 -3.37 20.45
C PRO A 97 -8.83 -2.61 19.81
N THR A 98 -8.13 -3.27 18.90
CA THR A 98 -7.01 -2.70 18.14
C THR A 98 -7.51 -2.07 16.84
N LEU A 99 -6.80 -1.06 16.34
CA LEU A 99 -7.06 -0.35 15.09
C LEU A 99 -7.68 -1.25 13.99
N PRO A 100 -8.88 -0.97 13.47
CA PRO A 100 -9.53 -1.85 12.50
C PRO A 100 -8.71 -1.98 11.21
N VAL A 101 -8.68 -3.18 10.64
CA VAL A 101 -8.05 -3.45 9.35
C VAL A 101 -9.14 -3.55 8.28
N VAL A 102 -8.99 -2.80 7.20
CA VAL A 102 -10.00 -2.66 6.16
C VAL A 102 -9.41 -3.12 4.82
N HIS A 103 -9.89 -4.26 4.31
CA HIS A 103 -9.52 -4.77 2.98
C HIS A 103 -10.50 -4.33 1.89
N ARG A 104 -11.77 -4.12 2.27
CA ARG A 104 -12.90 -3.75 1.43
C ARG A 104 -13.89 -2.97 2.29
N ILE A 105 -14.61 -2.03 1.70
CA ILE A 105 -15.72 -1.33 2.34
C ILE A 105 -17.03 -2.07 2.05
N GLU A 106 -17.84 -2.29 3.08
CA GLU A 106 -19.22 -2.74 2.88
C GLU A 106 -20.08 -1.56 2.41
N THR A 107 -20.44 -1.55 1.12
CA THR A 107 -21.31 -0.54 0.52
C THR A 107 -22.16 -1.12 -0.61
N ALA A 108 -23.35 -0.54 -0.79
CA ALA A 108 -24.22 -0.82 -1.93
C ALA A 108 -23.94 0.11 -3.13
N ASP A 109 -23.20 1.20 -2.92
CA ASP A 109 -22.83 2.12 -4.00
C ASP A 109 -21.87 1.42 -4.98
N PRO A 110 -22.05 1.58 -6.30
CA PRO A 110 -21.23 0.91 -7.31
C PRO A 110 -19.88 1.61 -7.47
N VAL A 111 -19.10 1.64 -6.40
CA VAL A 111 -17.81 2.33 -6.32
C VAL A 111 -16.69 1.38 -5.94
N VAL A 112 -15.48 1.66 -6.40
CA VAL A 112 -14.22 1.08 -5.89
C VAL A 112 -13.29 2.22 -5.49
N PHE A 113 -12.31 1.93 -4.63
CA PHE A 113 -11.40 2.92 -4.06
C PHE A 113 -10.00 2.75 -4.64
N ILE A 114 -9.55 3.76 -5.38
CA ILE A 114 -8.24 3.77 -6.02
C ILE A 114 -7.21 4.26 -5.00
N THR A 115 -6.26 3.39 -4.65
CA THR A 115 -5.17 3.71 -3.71
C THR A 115 -3.82 3.50 -4.38
N ILE A 116 -2.83 4.34 -4.06
CA ILE A 116 -1.54 4.35 -4.75
C ILE A 116 -0.42 4.50 -3.72
N ASP A 117 0.53 3.58 -3.71
CA ASP A 117 1.56 3.50 -2.66
C ASP A 117 2.92 4.09 -3.07
N ASP A 118 3.73 4.35 -2.05
CA ASP A 118 5.12 4.85 -2.03
C ASP A 118 5.28 6.32 -2.40
N GLY A 119 5.10 6.64 -3.67
CA GLY A 119 5.51 7.93 -4.23
C GLY A 119 6.95 7.96 -4.75
N SER A 120 7.52 6.81 -5.12
CA SER A 120 8.88 6.72 -5.66
C SER A 120 9.01 7.34 -7.06
N HIS A 121 7.95 7.33 -7.86
CA HIS A 121 7.91 7.94 -9.19
C HIS A 121 6.56 8.60 -9.51
N VAL A 122 6.60 9.81 -10.06
CA VAL A 122 5.40 10.47 -10.59
C VAL A 122 5.58 10.71 -12.08
N ALA A 123 4.77 10.00 -12.88
CA ALA A 123 4.74 10.18 -14.32
C ALA A 123 4.33 11.63 -14.66
N PRO A 124 4.97 12.29 -15.65
CA PRO A 124 4.71 13.70 -15.96
C PRO A 124 3.24 14.02 -16.28
N ASP A 125 2.52 13.07 -16.84
CA ASP A 125 1.13 13.18 -17.28
C ASP A 125 0.11 12.75 -16.22
N LEU A 126 0.54 12.13 -15.11
CA LEU A 126 -0.35 11.55 -14.09
C LEU A 126 -1.39 12.54 -13.60
N TYR A 127 -0.99 13.75 -13.18
CA TYR A 127 -1.93 14.70 -12.60
C TYR A 127 -2.89 15.29 -13.65
N GLY A 128 -2.43 15.42 -14.90
CA GLY A 128 -3.31 15.77 -16.02
C GLY A 128 -4.37 14.68 -16.23
N PHE A 129 -3.93 13.42 -16.22
CA PHE A 129 -4.80 12.26 -16.32
C PHE A 129 -5.84 12.22 -15.19
N LEU A 130 -5.41 12.27 -13.93
CA LEU A 130 -6.30 12.25 -12.75
C LEU A 130 -7.36 13.34 -12.80
N ARG A 131 -6.97 14.59 -13.16
CA ARG A 131 -7.92 15.70 -13.33
C ARG A 131 -8.89 15.46 -14.48
N SER A 132 -8.40 14.97 -15.62
CA SER A 132 -9.24 14.74 -16.81
C SER A 132 -10.33 13.69 -16.54
N GLN A 133 -10.02 12.71 -15.70
CA GLN A 133 -10.91 11.62 -15.33
C GLN A 133 -11.74 11.95 -14.06
N GLY A 134 -11.40 13.01 -13.32
CA GLY A 134 -12.06 13.38 -12.06
C GLY A 134 -11.93 12.31 -10.99
N LEU A 135 -10.77 11.63 -10.90
CA LEU A 135 -10.61 10.44 -10.06
C LEU A 135 -10.29 10.82 -8.61
N PRO A 136 -11.16 10.50 -7.64
CA PRO A 136 -10.74 10.48 -6.25
C PRO A 136 -9.70 9.37 -6.07
N THR A 137 -8.54 9.73 -5.53
CA THR A 137 -7.45 8.79 -5.26
C THR A 137 -6.90 9.01 -3.86
N THR A 138 -6.42 7.95 -3.23
CA THR A 138 -5.71 8.03 -1.95
C THR A 138 -4.27 7.56 -2.13
N GLY A 139 -3.31 8.46 -1.99
CA GLY A 139 -1.89 8.14 -1.99
C GLY A 139 -1.42 7.78 -0.58
N PHE A 140 -0.86 6.59 -0.38
CA PHE A 140 -0.12 6.26 0.83
C PHE A 140 1.36 6.51 0.55
N LEU A 141 1.91 7.59 1.10
CA LEU A 141 3.26 8.05 0.76
C LEU A 141 4.27 7.70 1.84
N ILE A 142 5.47 7.33 1.40
CA ILE A 142 6.64 7.21 2.27
C ILE A 142 7.25 8.60 2.52
N GLY A 143 8.19 8.71 3.47
CA GLY A 143 8.65 10.00 3.98
C GLY A 143 9.47 10.83 3.00
N TRP A 144 10.47 10.22 2.35
CA TRP A 144 11.42 10.93 1.48
C TRP A 144 10.76 11.80 0.39
N PRO A 145 9.80 11.31 -0.41
CA PRO A 145 9.16 12.12 -1.45
C PRO A 145 8.53 13.42 -0.94
N LEU A 146 8.05 13.44 0.32
CA LEU A 146 7.40 14.60 0.94
C LEU A 146 8.40 15.74 1.18
N ASP A 147 9.65 15.41 1.51
CA ASP A 147 10.72 16.40 1.71
C ASP A 147 11.33 16.86 0.40
N THR A 148 11.51 15.93 -0.54
CA THR A 148 12.23 16.24 -1.79
C THR A 148 11.42 17.10 -2.73
N ASN A 149 10.10 16.90 -2.79
CA ASN A 149 9.26 17.68 -3.67
C ASN A 149 7.82 17.86 -3.12
N PRO A 150 7.64 18.66 -2.05
CA PRO A 150 6.33 18.89 -1.47
C PRO A 150 5.35 19.56 -2.46
N ASP A 151 5.83 20.39 -3.39
CA ASP A 151 4.99 21.03 -4.41
C ASP A 151 4.41 20.03 -5.42
N LEU A 152 5.19 19.03 -5.80
CA LEU A 152 4.69 17.93 -6.64
C LEU A 152 3.53 17.21 -5.95
N TRP A 153 3.60 16.97 -4.64
CA TRP A 153 2.53 16.33 -3.88
C TRP A 153 1.34 17.26 -3.59
N ARG A 154 1.55 18.57 -3.48
CA ARG A 154 0.45 19.55 -3.53
C ARG A 154 -0.27 19.49 -4.88
N GLY A 155 0.46 19.24 -5.97
CA GLY A 155 -0.09 18.98 -7.29
C GLY A 155 -0.99 17.73 -7.35
N PHE A 156 -0.61 16.66 -6.65
CA PHE A 156 -1.43 15.45 -6.48
C PHE A 156 -2.73 15.76 -5.72
N VAL A 157 -2.64 16.48 -4.59
CA VAL A 157 -3.82 16.90 -3.82
C VAL A 157 -4.75 17.78 -4.67
N ALA A 158 -4.20 18.75 -5.40
CA ALA A 158 -4.96 19.61 -6.31
C ALA A 158 -5.58 18.84 -7.50
N ALA A 159 -5.08 17.64 -7.82
CA ALA A 159 -5.63 16.76 -8.84
C ALA A 159 -6.80 15.87 -8.33
N GLY A 160 -7.19 16.00 -7.06
CA GLY A 160 -8.24 15.18 -6.42
C GLY A 160 -7.69 14.05 -5.55
N GLY A 161 -6.38 13.99 -5.37
CA GLY A 161 -5.71 13.05 -4.47
C GLY A 161 -5.84 13.44 -3.00
N ASN A 162 -5.67 12.44 -2.14
CA ASN A 162 -5.54 12.61 -0.70
C ASN A 162 -4.28 11.88 -0.22
N ILE A 163 -3.51 12.47 0.70
CA ILE A 163 -2.25 11.90 1.20
C ILE A 163 -2.48 11.22 2.55
N GLN A 164 -1.99 9.99 2.67
CA GLN A 164 -2.05 9.12 3.85
C GLN A 164 -0.68 8.48 4.11
N ASN A 165 -0.55 7.80 5.24
CA ASN A 165 0.76 7.37 5.75
C ASN A 165 1.15 5.96 5.28
N HIS A 166 2.37 5.82 4.74
CA HIS A 166 2.96 4.55 4.33
C HIS A 166 4.29 4.20 5.01
N SER A 167 4.48 4.60 6.27
CA SER A 167 5.76 4.57 7.00
C SER A 167 6.81 5.54 6.44
N GLU A 168 7.95 5.67 7.11
CA GLU A 168 8.98 6.64 6.74
C GLU A 168 9.86 6.10 5.61
N ASN A 169 10.36 4.87 5.79
CA ASN A 169 11.42 4.30 4.96
C ASN A 169 11.03 3.00 4.26
N HIS A 170 9.74 2.64 4.27
CA HIS A 170 9.22 1.42 3.63
C HIS A 170 9.89 0.13 4.15
N LEU A 171 10.12 0.05 5.47
CA LEU A 171 10.77 -1.11 6.10
C LEU A 171 9.76 -2.22 6.45
N HIS A 172 10.24 -3.46 6.55
CA HIS A 172 9.48 -4.58 7.12
C HIS A 172 9.23 -4.37 8.61
N LEU A 173 8.14 -3.67 8.95
CA LEU A 173 7.87 -3.19 10.31
C LEU A 173 7.83 -4.32 11.34
N THR A 174 7.39 -5.52 10.95
CA THR A 174 7.31 -6.72 11.81
C THR A 174 8.67 -7.19 12.32
N THR A 175 9.76 -6.80 11.64
CA THR A 175 11.14 -7.15 12.00
C THR A 175 11.80 -6.11 12.92
N LEU A 176 11.18 -4.95 13.09
CA LEU A 176 11.75 -3.83 13.81
C LEU A 176 11.40 -3.86 15.31
N PRO A 177 12.31 -3.37 16.19
CA PRO A 177 11.96 -3.05 17.56
C PRO A 177 10.82 -2.02 17.63
N ARG A 178 9.99 -2.11 18.68
CA ARG A 178 8.82 -1.24 18.89
C ARG A 178 9.10 0.26 18.70
N GLU A 179 10.21 0.75 19.23
CA GLU A 179 10.57 2.17 19.09
C GLU A 179 10.87 2.58 17.65
N GLN A 180 11.46 1.67 16.85
CA GLN A 180 11.69 1.89 15.43
C GLN A 180 10.38 1.87 14.66
N GLN A 181 9.48 0.92 14.95
CA GLN A 181 8.12 0.92 14.38
C GLN A 181 7.40 2.24 14.67
N GLN A 182 7.51 2.77 15.90
CA GLN A 182 6.90 4.04 16.26
C GLN A 182 7.51 5.22 15.51
N ARG A 183 8.84 5.26 15.31
CA ARG A 183 9.49 6.30 14.50
C ARG A 183 9.03 6.24 13.04
N GLU A 184 8.96 5.05 12.46
CA GLU A 184 8.48 4.84 11.10
C GLU A 184 7.03 5.35 10.91
N ILE A 185 6.14 5.02 11.84
CA ILE A 185 4.71 5.32 11.69
C ILE A 185 4.39 6.76 12.13
N CYS A 186 4.80 7.16 13.34
CA CYS A 186 4.51 8.52 13.84
C CYS A 186 5.33 9.58 13.09
N GLY A 187 6.60 9.29 12.77
CA GLY A 187 7.48 10.23 12.08
C GLY A 187 6.93 10.67 10.73
N ASN A 188 6.48 9.71 9.91
CA ASN A 188 5.88 10.05 8.63
C ASN A 188 4.51 10.76 8.79
N ALA A 189 3.72 10.41 9.81
CA ALA A 189 2.48 11.14 10.11
C ALA A 189 2.74 12.62 10.46
N ASP A 190 3.78 12.88 11.25
CA ASP A 190 4.21 14.22 11.62
C ASP A 190 4.78 14.98 10.41
N ARG A 191 5.52 14.29 9.53
CA ARG A 191 6.03 14.83 8.27
C ARG A 191 4.91 15.26 7.32
N ILE A 192 3.88 14.43 7.14
CA ILE A 192 2.70 14.78 6.33
C ILE A 192 1.99 16.00 6.94
N GLN A 193 1.78 16.02 8.26
CA GLN A 193 1.18 17.16 8.95
C GLN A 193 2.00 18.44 8.76
N HIS A 194 3.33 18.35 8.78
CA HIS A 194 4.23 19.49 8.58
C HIS A 194 4.09 20.09 7.17
N HIS A 195 4.13 19.27 6.12
CA HIS A 195 4.15 19.75 4.73
C HIS A 195 2.78 20.17 4.18
N PHE A 196 1.71 19.54 4.66
CA PHE A 196 0.35 19.68 4.09
C PHE A 196 -0.68 20.23 5.06
N GLY A 197 -0.31 20.44 6.34
CA GLY A 197 -1.21 20.99 7.35
C GLY A 197 -2.33 20.03 7.78
N ILE A 198 -2.34 18.79 7.29
CA ILE A 198 -3.32 17.76 7.62
C ILE A 198 -2.61 16.52 8.17
N ARG A 199 -3.13 15.97 9.26
CA ARG A 199 -2.63 14.71 9.81
C ARG A 199 -3.28 13.56 9.07
N PRO A 200 -2.51 12.57 8.55
CA PRO A 200 -3.09 11.39 7.96
C PRO A 200 -3.87 10.61 9.03
N THR A 201 -5.05 10.15 8.68
CA THR A 201 -5.92 9.36 9.57
C THR A 201 -5.92 7.89 9.21
N LEU A 202 -5.34 7.52 8.06
CA LEU A 202 -5.24 6.18 7.54
C LEU A 202 -3.76 5.79 7.43
N PHE A 203 -3.48 4.54 7.78
CA PHE A 203 -2.15 3.96 7.66
C PHE A 203 -2.22 2.71 6.79
N ARG A 204 -1.27 2.54 5.87
CA ARG A 204 -1.05 1.27 5.18
C ARG A 204 0.37 0.80 5.52
N PRO A 205 0.56 -0.42 6.05
CA PRO A 205 1.89 -0.93 6.30
C PRO A 205 2.58 -1.34 4.99
N PRO A 206 3.89 -1.08 4.83
CA PRO A 206 4.68 -1.65 3.75
C PRO A 206 4.48 -3.16 3.62
N TYR A 207 4.46 -3.66 2.39
CA TYR A 207 4.30 -5.08 2.06
C TYR A 207 3.00 -5.74 2.54
N GLY A 208 2.05 -4.97 3.09
CA GLY A 208 0.86 -5.50 3.75
C GLY A 208 1.14 -6.18 5.10
N GLU A 209 2.35 -6.04 5.65
CA GLU A 209 2.78 -6.73 6.86
C GLU A 209 2.38 -5.98 8.12
N TYR A 210 1.55 -6.59 8.97
CA TYR A 210 1.20 -6.01 10.26
C TYR A 210 0.99 -7.07 11.34
N ASP A 211 1.18 -6.64 12.59
CA ASP A 211 0.79 -7.35 13.79
C ASP A 211 -0.03 -6.42 14.72
N ASP A 212 -0.44 -6.92 15.87
CA ASP A 212 -1.17 -6.11 16.84
C ASP A 212 -0.34 -4.98 17.45
N ASN A 213 1.00 -5.07 17.45
CA ASN A 213 1.85 -3.98 17.92
C ASN A 213 1.81 -2.81 16.94
N ILE A 214 1.98 -3.08 15.65
CA ILE A 214 1.88 -2.09 14.58
C ILE A 214 0.52 -1.41 14.61
N ARG A 215 -0.57 -2.18 14.78
CA ARG A 215 -1.93 -1.63 14.89
C ARG A 215 -2.07 -0.67 16.08
N ARG A 216 -1.57 -1.05 17.27
CA ARG A 216 -1.58 -0.18 18.47
C ARG A 216 -0.72 1.06 18.30
N ILE A 217 0.44 0.93 17.66
CA ILE A 217 1.32 2.07 17.38
C ILE A 217 0.63 3.02 16.42
N ALA A 218 0.08 2.53 15.31
CA ALA A 218 -0.65 3.34 14.35
C ALA A 218 -1.82 4.09 15.00
N GLU A 219 -2.60 3.42 15.86
CA GLU A 219 -3.65 4.06 16.66
C GLU A 219 -3.09 5.17 17.57
N SER A 220 -2.00 4.90 18.29
CA SER A 220 -1.33 5.91 19.14
C SER A 220 -0.75 7.09 18.36
N CYS A 221 -0.42 6.89 17.08
CA CYS A 221 0.02 7.94 16.17
C CYS A 221 -1.17 8.70 15.54
N GLY A 222 -2.43 8.41 15.91
CA GLY A 222 -3.62 9.12 15.45
C GLY A 222 -4.31 8.56 14.21
N HIS A 223 -3.92 7.36 13.77
CA HIS A 223 -4.63 6.67 12.69
C HIS A 223 -5.89 6.00 13.23
N THR A 224 -6.89 5.85 12.37
CA THR A 224 -8.22 5.34 12.71
C THR A 224 -8.62 4.09 11.94
N ALA A 225 -7.86 3.76 10.90
CA ALA A 225 -7.90 2.47 10.26
C ALA A 225 -6.53 2.12 9.65
N LEU A 226 -6.24 0.83 9.63
CA LEU A 226 -5.21 0.23 8.80
C LEU A 226 -5.86 -0.19 7.48
N ILE A 227 -5.37 0.32 6.36
CA ILE A 227 -5.96 0.08 5.04
C ILE A 227 -5.14 -0.96 4.29
N HIS A 228 -5.76 -2.10 4.01
CA HIS A 228 -5.26 -3.11 3.09
C HIS A 228 -5.95 -2.95 1.73
N TRP A 229 -5.81 -3.93 0.85
CA TRP A 229 -6.49 -4.02 -0.43
C TRP A 229 -7.19 -5.38 -0.61
N SER A 230 -8.16 -5.39 -1.53
CA SER A 230 -8.87 -6.60 -2.00
C SER A 230 -8.63 -6.88 -3.48
N ALA A 231 -8.03 -5.94 -4.21
CA ALA A 231 -7.51 -6.11 -5.55
C ALA A 231 -6.23 -5.27 -5.73
N GLU A 232 -5.41 -5.64 -6.69
CA GLU A 232 -4.17 -4.96 -7.05
C GLU A 232 -4.07 -4.86 -8.57
N VAL A 233 -3.55 -3.74 -9.07
CA VAL A 233 -3.21 -3.60 -10.48
C VAL A 233 -1.71 -3.42 -10.61
N ALA A 234 -1.08 -4.30 -11.38
CA ALA A 234 0.33 -4.25 -11.66
C ALA A 234 0.59 -4.75 -13.08
N ALA A 235 1.41 -4.02 -13.84
CA ALA A 235 1.84 -4.38 -15.19
C ALA A 235 0.66 -4.74 -16.12
N GLY A 236 -0.40 -3.94 -16.07
CA GLY A 236 -1.60 -4.05 -16.89
C GLY A 236 -2.51 -5.23 -16.53
N ARG A 237 -2.35 -5.81 -15.35
CA ARG A 237 -3.14 -6.96 -14.87
C ARG A 237 -3.79 -6.66 -13.53
N ILE A 238 -5.03 -7.10 -13.38
CA ILE A 238 -5.76 -7.00 -12.12
C ILE A 238 -5.69 -8.34 -11.39
N HIS A 239 -5.15 -8.32 -10.18
CA HIS A 239 -5.05 -9.43 -9.26
C HIS A 239 -6.13 -9.26 -8.19
N TYR A 240 -6.95 -10.29 -7.98
CA TYR A 240 -8.02 -10.26 -7.00
C TYR A 240 -7.65 -11.13 -5.80
N ALA A 241 -7.85 -10.63 -4.58
CA ALA A 241 -7.51 -11.38 -3.37
C ALA A 241 -8.47 -12.55 -3.09
N ALA A 242 -9.76 -12.38 -3.41
CA ALA A 242 -10.81 -13.34 -3.05
C ALA A 242 -11.98 -13.43 -4.05
N SER A 243 -11.83 -12.86 -5.25
CA SER A 243 -12.87 -12.84 -6.30
C SER A 243 -12.26 -13.06 -7.69
N ASP A 244 -13.09 -13.03 -8.72
CA ASP A 244 -12.71 -13.06 -10.14
C ASP A 244 -13.05 -11.74 -10.88
N ARG A 245 -13.53 -10.75 -10.12
CA ARG A 245 -13.99 -9.44 -10.61
C ARG A 245 -13.93 -8.39 -9.52
N LEU A 246 -13.92 -7.10 -9.91
CA LEU A 246 -14.14 -6.01 -8.99
C LEU A 246 -15.59 -6.04 -8.47
N ARG A 247 -15.74 -5.66 -7.21
CA ARG A 247 -17.00 -5.60 -6.49
C ARG A 247 -17.15 -4.20 -5.90
N PRO A 248 -18.39 -3.72 -5.70
CA PRO A 248 -18.67 -2.56 -4.88
C PRO A 248 -17.85 -2.60 -3.59
N GLY A 249 -17.16 -1.51 -3.28
CA GLY A 249 -16.36 -1.33 -2.09
C GLY A 249 -14.93 -1.86 -2.12
N ASP A 250 -14.49 -2.52 -3.21
CA ASP A 250 -13.11 -3.00 -3.30
C ASP A 250 -12.11 -1.85 -3.18
N ILE A 251 -11.05 -2.08 -2.41
CA ILE A 251 -9.91 -1.17 -2.28
C ILE A 251 -8.81 -1.73 -3.19
N VAL A 252 -8.40 -0.93 -4.17
CA VAL A 252 -7.48 -1.33 -5.22
C VAL A 252 -6.11 -0.72 -4.98
N LEU A 253 -5.09 -1.56 -4.84
CA LEU A 253 -3.68 -1.18 -4.73
C LEU A 253 -3.08 -0.93 -6.13
N LEU A 254 -2.37 0.19 -6.25
CA LEU A 254 -1.45 0.51 -7.34
C LEU A 254 -0.19 1.14 -6.71
N HIS A 255 0.84 1.41 -7.50
CA HIS A 255 2.06 2.05 -7.03
C HIS A 255 2.42 3.27 -7.88
N PHE A 256 3.06 4.26 -7.27
CA PHE A 256 3.65 5.40 -7.97
C PHE A 256 4.89 4.95 -8.75
N GLU A 257 4.66 4.29 -9.88
CA GLU A 257 5.66 3.72 -10.78
C GLU A 257 5.49 4.23 -12.22
N PRO A 258 6.50 4.07 -13.11
CA PRO A 258 6.41 4.53 -14.50
C PRO A 258 5.18 4.01 -15.27
N GLY A 259 4.65 2.83 -14.90
CA GLY A 259 3.47 2.21 -15.52
C GLY A 259 2.11 2.71 -15.01
N LEU A 260 2.09 3.57 -13.98
CA LEU A 260 0.86 3.89 -13.24
C LEU A 260 -0.30 4.39 -14.12
N VAL A 261 -0.03 5.24 -15.12
CA VAL A 261 -1.10 5.75 -15.99
C VAL A 261 -1.72 4.64 -16.83
N TRP A 262 -0.92 3.66 -17.26
CA TRP A 262 -1.41 2.49 -17.98
C TRP A 262 -2.23 1.57 -17.07
N ASP A 263 -1.76 1.33 -15.85
CA ASP A 263 -2.48 0.52 -14.85
C ASP A 263 -3.81 1.17 -14.44
N LEU A 264 -3.83 2.49 -14.26
CA LEU A 264 -5.06 3.25 -14.05
C LEU A 264 -6.01 3.09 -15.24
N GLN A 265 -5.52 3.16 -16.47
CA GLN A 265 -6.36 2.98 -17.65
C GLN A 265 -6.99 1.58 -17.70
N VAL A 266 -6.21 0.53 -17.41
CA VAL A 266 -6.71 -0.86 -17.30
C VAL A 266 -7.79 -0.96 -16.23
N LEU A 267 -7.56 -0.39 -15.05
CA LEU A 267 -8.53 -0.39 -13.96
C LEU A 267 -9.83 0.32 -14.35
N LEU A 268 -9.74 1.50 -14.96
CA LEU A 268 -10.91 2.26 -15.38
C LEU A 268 -11.75 1.53 -16.43
N ASP A 269 -11.11 0.85 -17.38
CA ASP A 269 -11.82 0.07 -18.39
C ASP A 269 -12.53 -1.14 -17.77
N GLN A 270 -11.90 -1.82 -16.81
CA GLN A 270 -12.53 -2.88 -16.03
C GLN A 270 -13.73 -2.35 -15.23
N MET A 271 -13.56 -1.23 -14.53
CA MET A 271 -14.63 -0.59 -13.75
C MET A 271 -15.83 -0.23 -14.63
N ARG A 272 -15.59 0.42 -15.78
CA ARG A 272 -16.63 0.80 -16.74
C ARG A 272 -17.38 -0.42 -17.27
N SER A 273 -16.67 -1.50 -17.60
CA SER A 273 -17.29 -2.74 -18.08
C SER A 273 -18.24 -3.37 -17.04
N GLN A 274 -18.04 -3.07 -15.76
CA GLN A 274 -18.82 -3.60 -14.63
C GLN A 274 -19.81 -2.59 -14.05
N GLY A 275 -19.93 -1.40 -14.64
CA GLY A 275 -20.79 -0.34 -14.12
C GLY A 275 -20.31 0.24 -12.79
N LEU A 276 -19.02 0.13 -12.49
CA LEU A 276 -18.36 0.68 -11.31
C LEU A 276 -17.74 2.04 -11.60
N SER A 277 -17.58 2.84 -10.55
CA SER A 277 -16.97 4.17 -10.57
C SER A 277 -15.97 4.34 -9.43
N ALA A 278 -15.17 5.41 -9.44
CA ALA A 278 -14.22 5.69 -8.37
C ALA A 278 -14.89 6.43 -7.21
N GLY A 279 -14.71 5.93 -5.98
CA GLY A 279 -15.18 6.56 -4.75
C GLY A 279 -14.04 7.23 -3.97
N ASN A 280 -14.37 8.23 -3.14
CA ASN A 280 -13.44 8.80 -2.18
C ASN A 280 -13.40 7.93 -0.92
N LEU A 281 -12.29 7.24 -0.65
CA LEU A 281 -12.18 6.24 0.43
C LEU A 281 -12.57 6.80 1.80
N GLN A 282 -12.09 7.99 2.13
CA GLN A 282 -12.27 8.65 3.42
C GLN A 282 -13.75 8.95 3.71
N GLN A 283 -14.57 9.18 2.68
CA GLN A 283 -16.01 9.44 2.84
C GLN A 283 -16.82 8.18 3.21
N TYR A 284 -16.26 6.99 2.99
CA TYR A 284 -16.91 5.71 3.27
C TYR A 284 -16.36 5.02 4.52
N LEU A 285 -15.30 5.56 5.11
CA LEU A 285 -14.82 5.13 6.41
C LEU A 285 -15.55 5.90 7.51
N PRO A 286 -15.88 5.26 8.64
CA PRO A 286 -16.48 5.96 9.76
C PRO A 286 -15.56 7.10 10.20
N ALA A 287 -16.13 8.29 10.42
CA ALA A 287 -15.40 9.37 11.05
C ALA A 287 -14.86 8.89 12.41
N SER A 288 -13.60 9.24 12.71
CA SER A 288 -12.98 8.97 14.00
C SER A 288 -13.92 9.40 15.14
N PRO A 289 -14.11 8.60 16.21
CA PRO A 289 -14.88 9.02 17.38
C PRO A 289 -14.26 10.18 18.17
N ALA A 290 -13.12 10.74 17.75
CA ALA A 290 -12.44 11.83 18.46
C ALA A 290 -13.06 13.19 18.10
N GLY A 291 -14.26 13.40 18.61
CA GLY A 291 -14.96 14.67 18.70
C GLY A 291 -15.63 14.80 20.07
N LEU A 292 -14.83 14.64 21.14
CA LEU A 292 -15.12 15.06 22.52
C LEU A 292 -13.84 15.58 23.17
#